data_AF-A0A0D7BVD1-F1
#
_entry.id   AF-A0A0D7BVD1-F1
#
_cell.length_a   1.000
_cell.length_b   1.000
_cell.length_c   1.000
_cell.angle_alpha   90.00
_cell.angle_beta   90.00
_cell.angle_gamma   90.00
#
_symmetry.space_group_name_H-M   'P 1'
#
loop_
_entity.id
_entity.type
_entity.pdbx_description
1 polymer ?
#
loop_
_entity_poly.entity_id
_entity_poly.type
_entity_poly.pdbx_seq_one_letter_code
_entity_poly.pdbx_strand_id
1 'polypeptide(L)'
;MSRWLSPKSWALEPSPSTFAPTSKWSNKDMDPVAPEDRTWSTRNYVAYWISDATNTAVWELASSMLAIGLSWRQALPDIAVGHVVIAVVMVLNGTAGARMHVAFPVMNRSSFGFWFSYFSVISRVILAMFWFGIQTYTGSECVYQMLKAIWPSTANIPNHIDPSSGITSSGLMCYFLYWLIQLPFMLVSPQKIRHLFTAKAIIVPFAWLAILIWAMIKAPPSVSLSPKHSQLSGSDLSWAWLSALNSAFGIYATLSVNIPDFTRYAKTEQAQYVQVAIIPTVFTLVAFVGIAVTSAGEVLYGETLWDPLRLIDKWDNRAAAFFAAFSFLLATIGTNISANSLSAANDMTVLFPRYLNIRRGQVVCAILGGWALAPWEILASGQGFLTFMSGYTIFLGPFAGIMVTDYWIIHKTNVDVPAMYDPKGRYRYWKGINWRALAALICSVPPSFPGLVHSINPSINPGPVSHVFDIAWLYGFFTASGVYWLLTALFPPHETFMEKPIYDLDDSEPSSPDLKGGDSEKAYGSATVNPVQ
;
A
#
# COMPACT_ATOMS: atom_id res chain seq x y z
N MET A 1 21.06 3.65 33.43
CA MET A 1 20.29 4.38 32.39
C MET A 1 21.15 4.86 31.21
N SER A 2 22.40 5.34 31.40
CA SER A 2 23.25 5.86 30.31
C SER A 2 23.54 4.88 29.16
N ARG A 3 23.60 3.57 29.43
CA ARG A 3 23.80 2.53 28.40
C ARG A 3 22.65 2.49 27.37
N TRP A 4 21.41 2.73 27.80
CA TRP A 4 20.23 2.74 26.92
C TRP A 4 20.06 4.06 26.14
N LEU A 5 20.88 5.07 26.40
CA LEU A 5 20.88 6.34 25.66
C LEU A 5 21.94 6.36 24.55
N SER A 6 22.81 5.35 24.47
CA SER A 6 23.83 5.25 23.44
C SER A 6 23.26 4.56 22.18
N PRO A 7 23.39 5.17 20.99
CA PRO A 7 22.98 4.54 19.73
C PRO A 7 23.61 3.15 19.52
N LYS A 8 24.83 2.93 20.02
CA LYS A 8 25.51 1.64 19.92
C LYS A 8 24.76 0.50 20.62
N SER A 9 24.00 0.79 21.68
CA SER A 9 23.25 -0.22 22.43
C SER A 9 21.94 -0.63 21.78
N TRP A 10 21.46 0.14 20.81
CA TRP A 10 20.28 -0.19 20.01
C TRP A 10 20.63 -0.82 18.66
N ALA A 11 21.92 -0.79 18.28
CA ALA A 11 22.40 -1.44 17.07
C ALA A 11 22.09 -2.95 17.14
N LEU A 12 21.43 -3.43 16.11
CA LEU A 12 21.30 -4.85 15.85
C LEU A 12 22.65 -5.37 15.33
N GLU A 13 22.92 -6.65 15.55
CA GLU A 13 23.92 -7.41 14.80
C GLU A 13 23.17 -8.21 13.74
N PRO A 14 22.74 -7.57 12.63
CA PRO A 14 22.03 -8.28 11.57
C PRO A 14 22.94 -9.34 10.96
N SER A 15 22.37 -10.48 10.58
CA SER A 15 23.07 -11.43 9.73
C SER A 15 23.57 -10.71 8.48
N PRO A 16 24.84 -10.92 8.07
CA PRO A 16 25.40 -10.27 6.91
C PRO A 16 24.55 -10.57 5.67
N SER A 17 24.35 -9.54 4.84
CA SER A 17 23.70 -9.66 3.53
C SER A 17 24.59 -10.43 2.56
N THR A 18 23.99 -11.25 1.71
CA THR A 18 24.72 -12.00 0.67
C THR A 18 25.36 -11.09 -0.37
N PHE A 19 24.73 -9.95 -0.68
CA PHE A 19 25.09 -9.09 -1.81
C PHE A 19 25.78 -7.77 -1.44
N ALA A 20 25.66 -7.30 -0.19
CA ALA A 20 26.19 -5.99 0.20
C ALA A 20 27.66 -6.05 0.68
N PRO A 21 28.51 -5.09 0.29
CA PRO A 21 29.92 -5.05 0.72
C PRO A 21 30.10 -4.91 2.24
N THR A 22 29.10 -4.37 2.93
CA THR A 22 29.08 -4.26 4.40
C THR A 22 27.64 -4.35 4.92
N SER A 23 27.45 -4.81 6.16
CA SER A 23 26.16 -4.83 6.87
C SER A 23 25.58 -3.43 7.18
N LYS A 24 26.28 -2.36 6.77
CA LYS A 24 25.82 -0.98 6.93
C LYS A 24 24.69 -0.63 5.97
N TRP A 25 24.65 -1.25 4.78
CA TRP A 25 23.76 -0.84 3.67
C TRP A 25 22.66 -1.86 3.33
N SER A 26 22.78 -3.07 3.86
CA SER A 26 21.82 -4.16 3.69
C SER A 26 21.87 -5.10 4.89
N ASN A 27 20.82 -5.90 5.05
CA ASN A 27 20.73 -6.99 6.01
C ASN A 27 20.04 -8.19 5.35
N LYS A 28 20.03 -9.34 6.02
CA LYS A 28 19.36 -10.55 5.53
C LYS A 28 17.88 -10.37 5.16
N ASP A 29 17.15 -9.47 5.83
CA ASP A 29 15.72 -9.22 5.53
C ASP A 29 15.52 -8.49 4.19
N MET A 30 16.58 -7.88 3.66
CA MET A 30 16.61 -7.16 2.38
C MET A 30 17.08 -8.01 1.20
N ASP A 31 17.76 -9.13 1.45
CA ASP A 31 18.32 -9.98 0.40
C ASP A 31 17.23 -10.58 -0.50
N PRO A 32 17.57 -10.96 -1.74
CA PRO A 32 16.69 -11.76 -2.58
C PRO A 32 16.20 -13.01 -1.84
N VAL A 33 14.91 -13.32 -1.99
CA VAL A 33 14.32 -14.48 -1.32
C VAL A 33 14.95 -15.78 -1.85
N ALA A 34 15.46 -16.60 -0.93
CA ALA A 34 16.06 -17.89 -1.25
C ALA A 34 15.04 -18.86 -1.86
N PRO A 35 15.46 -19.78 -2.76
CA PRO A 35 14.54 -20.70 -3.45
C PRO A 35 13.58 -21.49 -2.53
N GLU A 36 14.05 -21.90 -1.35
CA GLU A 36 13.28 -22.63 -0.35
C GLU A 36 12.14 -21.80 0.27
N ASP A 37 12.29 -20.47 0.33
CA ASP A 37 11.32 -19.55 0.92
C ASP A 37 10.32 -19.00 -0.12
N ARG A 38 10.53 -19.28 -1.41
CA ARG A 38 9.63 -18.95 -2.53
C ARG A 38 8.41 -19.88 -2.52
N THR A 39 7.50 -19.62 -1.59
CA THR A 39 6.36 -20.52 -1.30
C THR A 39 5.06 -20.11 -1.98
N TRP A 40 4.97 -18.92 -2.58
CA TRP A 40 3.72 -18.37 -3.10
C TRP A 40 3.36 -18.92 -4.48
N SER A 41 2.21 -19.61 -4.55
CA SER A 41 1.59 -20.06 -5.80
C SER A 41 0.38 -19.20 -6.17
N THR A 42 -0.20 -19.41 -7.35
CA THR A 42 -1.43 -18.71 -7.80
C THR A 42 -2.56 -18.77 -6.77
N ARG A 43 -2.71 -19.91 -6.07
CA ARG A 43 -3.72 -20.07 -5.01
C ARG A 43 -3.52 -19.12 -3.84
N ASN A 44 -2.27 -18.84 -3.49
CA ASN A 44 -1.93 -17.92 -2.41
C ASN A 44 -2.27 -16.48 -2.81
N TYR A 45 -2.02 -16.09 -4.06
CA TYR A 45 -2.44 -14.77 -4.57
C TYR A 45 -3.95 -14.62 -4.60
N VAL A 46 -4.69 -15.63 -5.07
CA VAL A 46 -6.17 -15.59 -5.07
C VAL A 46 -6.70 -15.47 -3.64
N ALA A 47 -6.21 -16.29 -2.71
CA ALA A 47 -6.62 -16.24 -1.31
C ALA A 47 -6.26 -14.89 -0.66
N TYR A 48 -5.06 -14.36 -0.95
CA TYR A 48 -4.63 -13.06 -0.49
C TYR A 48 -5.58 -11.97 -0.97
N TRP A 49 -5.89 -11.91 -2.28
CA TRP A 49 -6.76 -10.87 -2.84
C TRP A 49 -8.21 -10.97 -2.41
N ILE A 50 -8.76 -12.17 -2.20
CA ILE A 50 -10.09 -12.32 -1.60
C ILE A 50 -10.10 -11.79 -0.16
N SER A 51 -9.03 -12.10 0.60
CA SER A 51 -8.89 -11.56 1.95
C SER A 51 -8.72 -10.05 1.93
N ASP A 52 -7.86 -9.51 1.07
CA ASP A 52 -7.55 -8.08 1.01
C ASP A 52 -8.71 -7.25 0.45
N ALA A 53 -9.49 -7.80 -0.49
CA ALA A 53 -10.69 -7.16 -1.03
C ALA A 53 -11.76 -6.93 0.03
N THR A 54 -11.87 -7.83 1.00
CA THR A 54 -12.74 -7.64 2.17
C THR A 54 -12.09 -6.70 3.19
N ASN A 55 -11.97 -5.45 2.78
CA ASN A 55 -11.38 -4.34 3.51
C ASN A 55 -12.38 -3.17 3.60
N THR A 56 -12.54 -2.62 4.80
CA THR A 56 -13.47 -1.52 5.08
C THR A 56 -13.22 -0.30 4.20
N ALA A 57 -11.96 0.02 3.88
CA ALA A 57 -11.63 1.17 3.04
C ALA A 57 -12.16 1.06 1.59
N VAL A 58 -12.30 -0.16 1.05
CA VAL A 58 -12.90 -0.39 -0.28
C VAL A 58 -14.40 -0.09 -0.24
N TRP A 59 -15.04 -0.48 0.85
CA TRP A 59 -16.45 -0.19 1.11
C TRP A 59 -16.66 1.31 1.27
N GLU A 60 -15.91 1.97 2.14
CA GLU A 60 -15.97 3.41 2.40
C GLU A 60 -15.70 4.23 1.15
N LEU A 61 -14.74 3.83 0.30
CA LEU A 61 -14.48 4.46 -0.99
C LEU A 61 -15.74 4.46 -1.85
N ALA A 62 -16.34 3.28 -2.05
CA ALA A 62 -17.49 3.11 -2.92
C ALA A 62 -18.72 3.87 -2.39
N SER A 63 -18.93 3.83 -1.08
CA SER A 63 -20.02 4.53 -0.41
C SER A 63 -19.82 6.05 -0.37
N SER A 64 -18.58 6.54 -0.26
CA SER A 64 -18.26 7.97 -0.29
C SER A 64 -18.55 8.60 -1.65
N MET A 65 -18.41 7.84 -2.75
CA MET A 65 -18.79 8.32 -4.09
C MET A 65 -20.28 8.66 -4.18
N LEU A 66 -21.15 7.92 -3.49
CA LEU A 66 -22.57 8.25 -3.41
C LEU A 66 -22.80 9.52 -2.59
N ALA A 67 -22.02 9.71 -1.51
CA ALA A 67 -22.13 10.88 -0.63
C ALA A 67 -21.77 12.20 -1.34
N ILE A 68 -20.90 12.16 -2.35
CA ILE A 68 -20.57 13.34 -3.19
C ILE A 68 -21.53 13.54 -4.37
N GLY A 69 -22.63 12.77 -4.43
CA GLY A 69 -23.72 12.98 -5.40
C GLY A 69 -23.64 12.15 -6.68
N LEU A 70 -22.65 11.25 -6.82
CA LEU A 70 -22.63 10.30 -7.94
C LEU A 70 -23.70 9.22 -7.76
N SER A 71 -24.32 8.81 -8.86
CA SER A 71 -25.20 7.64 -8.83
C SER A 71 -24.39 6.35 -8.78
N TRP A 72 -24.97 5.27 -8.25
CA TRP A 72 -24.32 3.96 -8.24
C TRP A 72 -23.93 3.46 -9.64
N ARG A 73 -24.69 3.87 -10.67
CA ARG A 73 -24.42 3.54 -12.08
C ARG A 73 -23.20 4.25 -12.65
N GLN A 74 -22.78 5.35 -12.02
CA GLN A 74 -21.57 6.08 -12.39
C GLN A 74 -20.39 5.63 -11.54
N ALA A 75 -20.60 5.47 -10.23
CA ALA A 75 -19.57 5.06 -9.28
C ALA A 75 -19.07 3.63 -9.51
N LEU A 76 -19.95 2.65 -9.78
CA LEU A 76 -19.50 1.26 -9.91
C LEU A 76 -18.61 1.02 -11.16
N PRO A 77 -18.97 1.50 -12.36
CA PRO A 77 -18.08 1.39 -13.52
C PRO A 77 -16.77 2.16 -13.33
N ASP A 78 -16.81 3.31 -12.67
CA ASP A 78 -15.64 4.11 -12.34
C ASP A 78 -14.63 3.32 -11.50
N ILE A 79 -15.11 2.74 -10.41
CA ILE A 79 -14.35 1.85 -9.53
C ILE A 79 -13.81 0.66 -10.32
N ALA A 80 -14.61 0.05 -11.21
CA ALA A 80 -14.17 -1.08 -12.01
C ALA A 80 -13.02 -0.70 -12.96
N VAL A 81 -13.12 0.44 -13.64
CA VAL A 81 -12.06 0.97 -14.52
C VAL A 81 -10.79 1.25 -13.73
N GLY A 82 -10.92 1.90 -12.56
CA GLY A 82 -9.80 2.17 -11.66
C GLY A 82 -9.07 0.90 -11.25
N HIS A 83 -9.81 -0.13 -10.84
CA HIS A 83 -9.23 -1.41 -10.45
C HIS A 83 -8.58 -2.17 -11.62
N VAL A 84 -9.14 -2.10 -12.84
CA VAL A 84 -8.52 -2.72 -14.03
C VAL A 84 -7.16 -2.08 -14.31
N VAL A 85 -7.11 -0.76 -14.38
CA VAL A 85 -5.88 -0.04 -14.73
C VAL A 85 -4.81 -0.22 -13.65
N ILE A 86 -5.17 -0.14 -12.36
CA ILE A 86 -4.19 -0.35 -11.28
C ILE A 86 -3.69 -1.80 -11.24
N ALA A 87 -4.56 -2.78 -11.52
CA ALA A 87 -4.18 -4.20 -11.54
C ALA A 87 -3.14 -4.49 -12.64
N VAL A 88 -3.24 -3.84 -13.79
CA VAL A 88 -2.22 -3.95 -14.86
C VAL A 88 -0.87 -3.46 -14.36
N VAL A 89 -0.82 -2.26 -13.77
CA VAL A 89 0.45 -1.69 -13.25
C VAL A 89 1.02 -2.53 -12.12
N MET A 90 0.16 -3.02 -11.22
CA MET A 90 0.55 -3.95 -10.16
C MET A 90 1.18 -5.23 -10.72
N VAL A 91 0.63 -5.81 -11.78
CA VAL A 91 1.23 -7.02 -12.37
C VAL A 91 2.54 -6.71 -13.08
N LEU A 92 2.67 -5.55 -13.73
CA LEU A 92 3.92 -5.13 -14.36
C LEU A 92 5.06 -4.99 -13.34
N ASN A 93 4.86 -4.25 -12.25
CA ASN A 93 5.85 -4.11 -11.18
C ASN A 93 6.01 -5.41 -10.37
N GLY A 94 4.91 -6.13 -10.14
CA GLY A 94 4.90 -7.42 -9.47
C GLY A 94 5.72 -8.48 -10.21
N THR A 95 5.80 -8.40 -11.54
CA THR A 95 6.57 -9.35 -12.36
C THR A 95 8.06 -9.15 -12.14
N ALA A 96 8.49 -7.89 -12.09
CA ALA A 96 9.87 -7.55 -11.75
C ALA A 96 10.23 -8.13 -10.35
N GLY A 97 9.34 -7.99 -9.37
CA GLY A 97 9.53 -8.54 -8.03
C GLY A 97 9.59 -10.07 -8.02
N ALA A 98 8.75 -10.73 -8.81
CA ALA A 98 8.72 -12.19 -8.92
C ALA A 98 9.92 -12.79 -9.67
N ARG A 99 10.55 -12.04 -10.58
CA ARG A 99 11.76 -12.47 -11.31
C ARG A 99 13.03 -12.28 -10.48
N MET A 100 13.18 -11.08 -9.90
CA MET A 100 14.37 -10.72 -9.14
C MET A 100 14.34 -11.23 -7.70
N HIS A 101 13.16 -11.58 -7.19
CA HIS A 101 12.95 -11.95 -5.79
C HIS A 101 13.39 -10.87 -4.78
N VAL A 102 13.38 -9.60 -5.19
CA VAL A 102 13.72 -8.44 -4.35
C VAL A 102 12.49 -7.61 -3.98
N ALA A 103 12.56 -6.94 -2.83
CA ALA A 103 11.53 -6.00 -2.37
C ALA A 103 11.57 -4.68 -3.13
N PHE A 104 10.49 -3.89 -3.01
CA PHE A 104 10.37 -2.59 -3.67
C PHE A 104 11.54 -1.62 -3.38
N PRO A 105 12.00 -1.45 -2.12
CA PRO A 105 13.05 -0.47 -1.82
C PRO A 105 14.37 -0.75 -2.53
N VAL A 106 14.67 -2.02 -2.79
CA VAL A 106 15.88 -2.44 -3.51
C VAL A 106 15.66 -2.27 -5.01
N MET A 107 14.55 -2.76 -5.53
CA MET A 107 14.19 -2.62 -6.95
C MET A 107 14.25 -1.16 -7.41
N ASN A 108 13.74 -0.25 -6.57
CA ASN A 108 13.66 1.17 -6.89
C ASN A 108 15.04 1.86 -7.08
N ARG A 109 16.13 1.21 -6.63
CA ARG A 109 17.49 1.71 -6.82
C ARG A 109 17.93 1.65 -8.28
N SER A 110 17.39 0.73 -9.08
CA SER A 110 17.67 0.73 -10.52
C SER A 110 17.13 1.99 -11.17
N SER A 111 15.89 2.39 -10.86
CA SER A 111 15.25 3.49 -11.58
C SER A 111 15.65 4.87 -11.05
N PHE A 112 15.74 5.04 -9.73
CA PHE A 112 16.04 6.35 -9.12
C PHE A 112 17.53 6.56 -8.83
N GLY A 113 18.33 5.50 -8.83
CA GLY A 113 19.69 5.51 -8.32
C GLY A 113 19.76 5.28 -6.82
N PHE A 114 20.93 4.86 -6.35
CA PHE A 114 21.09 4.35 -4.97
C PHE A 114 20.63 5.34 -3.89
N TRP A 115 21.03 6.62 -3.94
CA TRP A 115 20.67 7.60 -2.92
C TRP A 115 19.30 8.24 -3.13
N PHE A 116 18.92 8.49 -4.38
CA PHE A 116 17.63 9.12 -4.64
C PHE A 116 16.44 8.15 -4.43
N SER A 117 16.66 6.83 -4.51
CA SER A 117 15.65 5.83 -4.15
C SER A 117 15.08 6.02 -2.73
N TYR A 118 15.88 6.53 -1.78
CA TYR A 118 15.44 6.82 -0.42
C TYR A 118 14.28 7.83 -0.39
N PHE A 119 14.21 8.78 -1.33
CA PHE A 119 13.09 9.73 -1.39
C PHE A 119 11.76 9.02 -1.61
N SER A 120 11.73 8.07 -2.55
CA SER A 120 10.54 7.28 -2.86
C SER A 120 10.20 6.29 -1.74
N VAL A 121 11.22 5.66 -1.13
CA VAL A 121 11.04 4.76 0.03
C VAL A 121 10.48 5.51 1.25
N ILE A 122 11.02 6.69 1.59
CA ILE A 122 10.52 7.53 2.69
C ILE A 122 9.08 7.95 2.43
N SER A 123 8.78 8.42 1.22
CA SER A 123 7.43 8.81 0.82
C SER A 123 6.45 7.65 1.03
N ARG A 124 6.83 6.44 0.63
CA ARG A 124 5.99 5.25 0.79
C ARG A 124 5.84 4.80 2.25
N VAL A 125 6.88 4.90 3.08
CA VAL A 125 6.80 4.63 4.53
C VAL A 125 5.79 5.56 5.21
N ILE A 126 5.83 6.86 4.88
CA ILE A 126 4.89 7.84 5.42
C ILE A 126 3.46 7.44 5.08
N LEU A 127 3.20 7.06 3.83
CA LEU A 127 1.87 6.65 3.39
C LEU A 127 1.38 5.37 4.06
N ALA A 128 2.26 4.38 4.25
CA ALA A 128 1.91 3.17 4.98
C ALA A 128 1.56 3.47 6.45
N MET A 129 2.21 4.46 7.07
CA MET A 129 1.87 4.91 8.43
C MET A 129 0.52 5.65 8.46
N PHE A 130 0.19 6.46 7.46
CA PHE A 130 -1.14 7.09 7.35
C PHE A 130 -2.24 6.03 7.22
N TRP A 131 -2.07 5.08 6.31
CA TRP A 131 -2.99 3.97 6.15
C TRP A 131 -3.12 3.13 7.42
N PHE A 132 -2.01 2.95 8.14
CA PHE A 132 -2.05 2.30 9.43
C PHE A 132 -2.90 3.05 10.46
N GLY A 133 -2.76 4.37 10.52
CA GLY A 133 -3.57 5.22 11.39
C GLY A 133 -5.07 5.17 11.04
N ILE A 134 -5.40 5.34 9.76
CA ILE A 134 -6.78 5.29 9.23
C ILE A 134 -7.44 3.96 9.62
N GLN A 135 -6.80 2.83 9.33
CA GLN A 135 -7.32 1.52 9.70
C GLN A 135 -7.40 1.33 11.22
N THR A 136 -6.46 1.90 11.99
CA THR A 136 -6.54 1.85 13.45
C THR A 136 -7.76 2.61 13.97
N TYR A 137 -8.11 3.73 13.36
CA TYR A 137 -9.31 4.49 13.71
C TYR A 137 -10.60 3.75 13.33
N THR A 138 -10.70 3.24 12.11
CA THR A 138 -11.86 2.40 11.69
C THR A 138 -12.02 1.18 12.62
N GLY A 139 -10.90 0.57 13.03
CA GLY A 139 -10.91 -0.51 14.02
C GLY A 139 -11.43 -0.08 15.39
N SER A 140 -11.14 1.16 15.80
CA SER A 140 -11.67 1.74 17.04
C SER A 140 -13.18 1.93 17.01
N GLU A 141 -13.74 2.33 15.86
CA GLU A 141 -15.18 2.44 15.67
C GLU A 141 -15.85 1.05 15.75
N CYS A 142 -15.18 0.00 15.27
CA CYS A 142 -15.66 -1.38 15.45
C CYS A 142 -15.73 -1.74 16.95
N VAL A 143 -14.67 -1.43 17.71
CA VAL A 143 -14.64 -1.66 19.17
C VAL A 143 -15.74 -0.87 19.86
N TYR A 144 -15.97 0.39 19.47
CA TYR A 144 -17.06 1.21 19.99
C TYR A 144 -18.43 0.55 19.76
N GLN A 145 -18.72 0.10 18.54
CA GLN A 145 -19.98 -0.58 18.23
C GLN A 145 -20.15 -1.89 19.02
N MET A 146 -19.08 -2.67 19.17
CA MET A 146 -19.09 -3.89 19.98
C MET A 146 -19.34 -3.59 21.47
N LEU A 147 -18.68 -2.58 22.03
CA LEU A 147 -18.87 -2.17 23.41
C LEU A 147 -20.27 -1.59 23.65
N LYS A 148 -20.79 -0.75 22.73
CA LYS A 148 -22.17 -0.23 22.78
C LYS A 148 -23.19 -1.37 22.74
N ALA A 149 -22.94 -2.40 21.92
CA ALA A 149 -23.81 -3.56 21.83
C ALA A 149 -23.85 -4.39 23.13
N ILE A 150 -22.71 -4.59 23.81
CA ILE A 150 -22.65 -5.32 25.09
C ILE A 150 -23.15 -4.43 26.25
N TRP A 151 -22.65 -3.20 26.31
CA TRP A 151 -22.93 -2.20 27.33
C TRP A 151 -23.40 -0.89 26.68
N PRO A 152 -24.73 -0.67 26.58
CA PRO A 152 -25.29 0.56 26.01
C PRO A 152 -24.83 1.84 26.74
N SER A 153 -24.41 1.74 27.99
CA SER A 153 -23.83 2.85 28.76
C SER A 153 -22.58 3.45 28.11
N THR A 154 -21.89 2.73 27.22
CA THR A 154 -20.74 3.24 26.45
C THR A 154 -21.10 4.48 25.63
N ALA A 155 -22.34 4.56 25.12
CA ALA A 155 -22.81 5.73 24.37
C ALA A 155 -23.06 6.96 25.27
N ASN A 156 -23.16 6.78 26.58
CA ASN A 156 -23.45 7.84 27.56
C ASN A 156 -22.20 8.33 28.29
N ILE A 157 -21.00 7.92 27.87
CA ILE A 157 -19.75 8.40 28.46
C ILE A 157 -19.62 9.91 28.16
N PRO A 158 -19.48 10.78 29.18
CA PRO A 158 -19.36 12.21 28.96
C PRO A 158 -18.08 12.54 28.19
N ASN A 159 -18.19 13.46 27.23
CA ASN A 159 -17.04 13.92 26.47
C ASN A 159 -16.26 14.99 27.25
N HIS A 160 -14.98 14.71 27.51
CA HIS A 160 -14.02 15.60 28.15
C HIS A 160 -12.97 16.16 27.19
N ILE A 161 -13.05 15.81 25.90
CA ILE A 161 -12.18 16.31 24.83
C ILE A 161 -12.89 17.46 24.12
N ASP A 162 -12.14 18.46 23.67
CA ASP A 162 -12.70 19.57 22.91
C ASP A 162 -13.41 19.04 21.64
N PRO A 163 -14.68 19.42 21.39
CA PRO A 163 -15.44 18.97 20.22
C PRO A 163 -14.76 19.26 18.87
N SER A 164 -13.84 20.23 18.79
CA SER A 164 -13.07 20.53 17.58
C SER A 164 -11.96 19.53 17.29
N SER A 165 -11.70 18.56 18.17
CA SER A 165 -10.58 17.61 18.05
C SER A 165 -10.89 16.41 17.16
N GLY A 166 -12.05 16.37 16.50
CA GLY A 166 -12.47 15.28 15.62
C GLY A 166 -12.74 13.93 16.28
N ILE A 167 -12.56 13.81 17.60
CA ILE A 167 -12.76 12.55 18.37
C ILE A 167 -13.35 12.82 19.76
N THR A 168 -14.20 11.92 20.23
CA THR A 168 -14.79 11.97 21.57
C THR A 168 -13.95 11.19 22.60
N SER A 169 -14.19 11.41 23.89
CA SER A 169 -13.53 10.64 24.96
C SER A 169 -13.80 9.13 24.87
N SER A 170 -15.03 8.73 24.51
CA SER A 170 -15.36 7.32 24.27
C SER A 170 -14.66 6.79 23.02
N GLY A 171 -14.55 7.60 21.96
CA GLY A 171 -13.79 7.28 20.75
C GLY A 171 -12.31 7.04 21.05
N LEU A 172 -11.66 7.96 21.78
CA LEU A 172 -10.24 7.83 22.14
C LEU A 172 -9.98 6.62 23.05
N MET A 173 -10.89 6.31 23.96
CA MET A 173 -10.84 5.08 24.75
C MET A 173 -10.90 3.84 23.85
N CYS A 174 -11.85 3.78 22.91
CA CYS A 174 -11.97 2.66 21.97
C CYS A 174 -10.75 2.57 21.04
N TYR A 175 -10.15 3.70 20.69
CA TYR A 175 -8.91 3.79 19.92
C TYR A 175 -7.75 3.16 20.66
N PHE A 176 -7.56 3.52 21.92
CA PHE A 176 -6.55 2.91 22.78
C PHE A 176 -6.78 1.40 22.94
N LEU A 177 -8.02 0.96 23.15
CA LEU A 177 -8.37 -0.46 23.27
C LEU A 177 -8.08 -1.22 21.97
N TYR A 178 -8.48 -0.69 20.83
CA TYR A 178 -8.18 -1.31 19.53
C TYR A 178 -6.67 -1.39 19.30
N TRP A 179 -5.93 -0.32 19.60
CA TRP A 179 -4.48 -0.28 19.50
C TRP A 179 -3.82 -1.38 20.36
N LEU A 180 -4.31 -1.59 21.59
CA LEU A 180 -3.84 -2.69 22.45
C LEU A 180 -4.21 -4.07 21.91
N ILE A 181 -5.39 -4.23 21.29
CA ILE A 181 -5.83 -5.49 20.69
C ILE A 181 -4.97 -5.83 19.48
N GLN A 182 -4.68 -4.87 18.58
CA GLN A 182 -3.93 -5.15 17.36
C GLN A 182 -2.43 -5.40 17.60
N LEU A 183 -1.83 -4.75 18.59
CA LEU A 183 -0.38 -4.73 18.80
C LEU A 183 0.23 -6.14 18.98
N PRO A 184 -0.33 -7.06 19.79
CA PRO A 184 0.18 -8.42 19.91
C PRO A 184 0.19 -9.17 18.58
N PHE A 185 -0.86 -9.02 17.76
CA PHE A 185 -0.96 -9.70 16.46
C PHE A 185 0.10 -9.20 15.48
N MET A 186 0.47 -7.92 15.54
CA MET A 186 1.55 -7.36 14.72
C MET A 186 2.91 -7.97 15.04
N LEU A 187 3.16 -8.34 16.30
CA LEU A 187 4.43 -8.89 16.75
C LEU A 187 4.57 -10.40 16.46
N VAL A 188 3.51 -11.05 16.02
CA VAL A 188 3.51 -12.45 15.61
C VAL A 188 4.16 -12.58 14.23
N SER A 189 5.03 -13.59 14.06
CA SER A 189 5.65 -13.88 12.77
C SER A 189 4.60 -14.05 11.65
N PRO A 190 4.86 -13.54 10.43
CA PRO A 190 4.03 -13.76 9.24
C PRO A 190 3.65 -15.24 8.99
N GLN A 191 4.48 -16.21 9.41
CA GLN A 191 4.15 -17.63 9.24
C GLN A 191 3.01 -18.12 10.15
N LYS A 192 2.88 -17.54 11.35
CA LYS A 192 1.85 -17.95 12.33
C LYS A 192 0.54 -17.18 12.15
N ILE A 193 0.62 -15.94 11.70
CA ILE A 193 -0.57 -15.10 11.48
C ILE A 193 -1.46 -15.59 10.33
N ARG A 194 -0.99 -16.53 9.50
CA ARG A 194 -1.77 -17.17 8.43
C ARG A 194 -3.16 -17.64 8.88
N HIS A 195 -3.29 -18.11 10.13
CA HIS A 195 -4.56 -18.59 10.68
C HIS A 195 -5.57 -17.45 10.88
N LEU A 196 -5.10 -16.24 11.21
CA LEU A 196 -5.94 -15.03 11.27
C LEU A 196 -6.48 -14.69 9.88
N PHE A 197 -5.62 -14.76 8.84
CA PHE A 197 -6.03 -14.53 7.46
C PHE A 197 -7.02 -15.59 6.97
N THR A 198 -6.84 -16.86 7.34
CA THR A 198 -7.81 -17.92 7.03
C THR A 198 -9.17 -17.65 7.69
N ALA A 199 -9.17 -17.28 8.97
CA ALA A 199 -10.41 -16.92 9.67
C ALA A 199 -11.10 -15.72 9.01
N LYS A 200 -10.34 -14.66 8.69
CA LYS A 200 -10.84 -13.47 7.98
C LYS A 200 -11.47 -13.85 6.63
N ALA A 201 -10.78 -14.63 5.81
CA ALA A 201 -11.23 -15.03 4.48
C ALA A 201 -12.51 -15.87 4.47
N ILE A 202 -12.84 -16.51 5.60
CA ILE A 202 -14.10 -17.25 5.76
C ILE A 202 -15.15 -16.33 6.36
N ILE A 203 -14.90 -15.76 7.54
CA ILE A 203 -15.92 -15.05 8.33
C ILE A 203 -16.41 -13.78 7.63
N VAL A 204 -15.49 -12.97 7.10
CA VAL A 204 -15.81 -11.61 6.63
C VAL A 204 -16.69 -11.62 5.38
N PRO A 205 -16.37 -12.37 4.30
CA PRO A 205 -17.24 -12.42 3.12
C PRO A 205 -18.67 -12.88 3.42
N PHE A 206 -18.85 -13.90 4.27
CA PHE A 206 -20.18 -14.39 4.62
C PHE A 206 -20.94 -13.40 5.49
N ALA A 207 -20.27 -12.72 6.43
CA ALA A 207 -20.89 -11.67 7.24
C ALA A 207 -21.35 -10.50 6.36
N TRP A 208 -20.52 -10.04 5.43
CA TRP A 208 -20.86 -8.93 4.54
C TRP A 208 -21.95 -9.29 3.53
N LEU A 209 -21.98 -10.53 3.06
CA LEU A 209 -23.10 -11.05 2.28
C LEU A 209 -24.41 -11.05 3.11
N ALA A 210 -24.35 -11.42 4.39
CA ALA A 210 -25.51 -11.35 5.27
C ALA A 210 -26.00 -9.90 5.49
N ILE A 211 -25.08 -8.94 5.62
CA ILE A 211 -25.39 -7.50 5.69
C ILE A 211 -26.06 -7.04 4.38
N LEU A 212 -25.54 -7.47 3.21
CA LEU A 212 -26.16 -7.18 1.92
C LEU A 212 -27.58 -7.74 1.83
N ILE A 213 -27.78 -9.01 2.19
CA ILE A 213 -29.09 -9.65 2.17
C ILE A 213 -30.05 -8.90 3.09
N TRP A 214 -29.62 -8.55 4.30
CA TRP A 214 -30.42 -7.75 5.23
C TRP A 214 -30.83 -6.40 4.60
N ALA A 215 -29.88 -5.69 4.00
CA ALA A 215 -30.12 -4.39 3.37
C ALA A 215 -31.13 -4.49 2.23
N MET A 216 -30.99 -5.50 1.36
CA MET A 216 -31.88 -5.72 0.22
C MET A 216 -33.28 -6.21 0.63
N ILE A 217 -33.43 -6.86 1.79
CA ILE A 217 -34.74 -7.22 2.35
C ILE A 217 -35.43 -5.99 2.95
N LYS A 218 -34.68 -5.17 3.71
CA LYS A 218 -35.23 -3.98 4.37
C LYS A 218 -35.56 -2.86 3.38
N ALA A 219 -34.75 -2.70 2.35
CA ALA A 219 -35.00 -1.77 1.25
C ALA A 219 -34.85 -2.54 -0.08
N PRO A 220 -35.97 -3.03 -0.66
CA PRO A 220 -35.96 -3.81 -1.89
C PRO A 220 -35.15 -3.14 -3.02
N PRO A 221 -34.40 -3.89 -3.84
CA PRO A 221 -33.58 -3.34 -4.91
C PRO A 221 -34.33 -2.45 -5.90
N SER A 222 -35.62 -2.69 -6.10
CA SER A 222 -36.49 -1.85 -6.93
C SER A 222 -36.60 -0.41 -6.44
N VAL A 223 -36.36 -0.18 -5.15
CA VAL A 223 -36.36 1.12 -4.50
C VAL A 223 -34.93 1.58 -4.21
N SER A 224 -34.15 0.78 -3.49
CA SER A 224 -32.80 1.15 -3.02
C SER A 224 -31.79 1.25 -4.16
N LEU A 225 -31.92 0.47 -5.22
CA LEU A 225 -31.05 0.52 -6.41
C LEU A 225 -31.77 1.11 -7.63
N SER A 226 -32.90 1.81 -7.40
CA SER A 226 -33.52 2.60 -8.46
C SER A 226 -32.51 3.60 -9.03
N PRO A 227 -32.55 3.90 -10.34
CA PRO A 227 -31.64 4.88 -10.92
C PRO A 227 -32.02 6.28 -10.43
N LYS A 228 -31.50 6.66 -9.26
CA LYS A 228 -31.44 8.06 -8.85
C LYS A 228 -30.55 8.79 -9.86
N HIS A 229 -31.05 9.88 -10.41
CA HIS A 229 -30.20 10.76 -11.21
C HIS A 229 -29.10 11.31 -10.32
N SER A 230 -27.89 11.44 -10.85
CA SER A 230 -26.81 12.11 -10.13
C SER A 230 -27.26 13.53 -9.77
N GLN A 231 -26.85 14.02 -8.61
CA GLN A 231 -27.12 15.40 -8.22
C GLN A 231 -26.31 16.40 -9.07
N LEU A 232 -25.31 15.91 -9.80
CA LEU A 232 -24.41 16.66 -10.67
C LEU A 232 -24.83 16.56 -12.14
N SER A 233 -24.48 17.57 -12.94
CA SER A 233 -24.73 17.58 -14.39
C SER A 233 -23.61 18.30 -15.16
N GLY A 234 -23.51 18.04 -16.46
CA GLY A 234 -22.56 18.74 -17.35
C GLY A 234 -21.08 18.51 -17.00
N SER A 235 -20.31 19.60 -16.96
CA SER A 235 -18.87 19.59 -16.66
C SER A 235 -18.57 19.10 -15.24
N ASP A 236 -19.40 19.50 -14.28
CA ASP A 236 -19.20 19.16 -12.86
C ASP A 236 -19.30 17.66 -12.63
N LEU A 237 -20.24 17.00 -13.32
CA LEU A 237 -20.35 15.55 -13.30
C LEU A 237 -19.10 14.87 -13.88
N SER A 238 -18.54 15.41 -14.97
CA SER A 238 -17.38 14.82 -15.64
C SER A 238 -16.14 14.89 -14.75
N TRP A 239 -15.90 16.04 -14.11
CA TRP A 239 -14.77 16.20 -13.18
C TRP A 239 -14.97 15.44 -11.88
N ALA A 240 -16.19 15.37 -11.34
CA ALA A 240 -16.48 14.52 -10.18
C ALA A 240 -16.23 13.04 -10.49
N TRP A 241 -16.57 12.59 -11.70
CA TRP A 241 -16.28 11.22 -12.14
C TRP A 241 -14.77 10.97 -12.26
N LEU A 242 -14.01 11.89 -12.84
CA LEU A 242 -12.54 11.77 -12.91
C LEU A 242 -11.89 11.80 -11.52
N SER A 243 -12.35 12.67 -10.62
CA SER A 243 -11.87 12.73 -9.24
C SER A 243 -12.20 11.45 -8.47
N ALA A 244 -13.37 10.85 -8.72
CA ALA A 244 -13.74 9.56 -8.16
C ALA A 244 -12.83 8.45 -8.70
N LEU A 245 -12.52 8.45 -10.00
CA LEU A 245 -11.59 7.52 -10.64
C LEU A 245 -10.20 7.62 -10.00
N ASN A 246 -9.72 8.84 -9.77
CA ASN A 246 -8.44 9.10 -9.13
C ASN A 246 -8.42 8.62 -7.67
N SER A 247 -9.52 8.75 -6.95
CA SER A 247 -9.66 8.19 -5.61
C SER A 247 -9.67 6.66 -5.62
N ALA A 248 -10.26 6.04 -6.64
CA ALA A 248 -10.18 4.60 -6.87
C ALA A 248 -8.77 4.13 -7.23
N PHE A 249 -7.97 4.94 -7.93
CA PHE A 249 -6.53 4.66 -8.05
C PHE A 249 -5.84 4.75 -6.70
N GLY A 250 -6.18 5.75 -5.90
CA GLY A 250 -5.65 5.96 -4.55
C GLY A 250 -5.63 4.66 -3.75
N ILE A 251 -6.74 3.94 -3.68
CA ILE A 251 -6.89 2.81 -2.75
C ILE A 251 -5.82 1.72 -2.91
N TYR A 252 -5.30 1.55 -4.12
CA TYR A 252 -4.25 0.57 -4.42
C TYR A 252 -3.00 1.16 -5.07
N ALA A 253 -2.87 2.48 -5.15
CA ALA A 253 -1.67 3.12 -5.69
C ALA A 253 -0.42 2.79 -4.88
N THR A 254 -0.54 2.54 -3.57
CA THR A 254 0.60 2.09 -2.76
C THR A 254 1.04 0.69 -3.18
N LEU A 255 0.07 -0.21 -3.36
CA LEU A 255 0.33 -1.57 -3.82
C LEU A 255 0.84 -1.62 -5.25
N SER A 256 0.52 -0.66 -6.12
CA SER A 256 1.09 -0.62 -7.47
C SER A 256 2.61 -0.42 -7.51
N VAL A 257 3.20 0.19 -6.47
CA VAL A 257 4.66 0.34 -6.36
C VAL A 257 5.30 -0.74 -5.49
N ASN A 258 4.69 -1.10 -4.35
CA ASN A 258 5.30 -2.01 -3.37
C ASN A 258 4.81 -3.47 -3.44
N ILE A 259 4.01 -3.83 -4.44
CA ILE A 259 3.67 -5.23 -4.71
C ILE A 259 4.89 -6.19 -4.81
N PRO A 260 6.12 -5.75 -5.21
CA PRO A 260 7.31 -6.59 -5.10
C PRO A 260 7.61 -7.14 -3.71
N ASP A 261 7.19 -6.45 -2.65
CA ASP A 261 7.34 -6.93 -1.26
C ASP A 261 6.64 -8.28 -1.04
N PHE A 262 5.58 -8.54 -1.79
CA PHE A 262 4.82 -9.79 -1.78
C PHE A 262 5.26 -10.71 -2.91
N THR A 263 5.42 -10.19 -4.12
CA THR A 263 5.70 -11.05 -5.28
C THR A 263 7.09 -11.65 -5.28
N ARG A 264 8.03 -11.11 -4.50
CA ARG A 264 9.33 -11.74 -4.25
C ARG A 264 9.25 -13.15 -3.70
N TYR A 265 8.14 -13.53 -3.05
CA TYR A 265 7.92 -14.88 -2.53
C TYR A 265 7.31 -15.84 -3.55
N ALA A 266 7.07 -15.42 -4.79
CA ALA A 266 6.47 -16.25 -5.84
C ALA A 266 7.35 -17.46 -6.19
N LYS A 267 6.73 -18.61 -6.43
CA LYS A 267 7.41 -19.78 -7.03
C LYS A 267 7.82 -19.53 -8.48
N THR A 268 6.96 -18.86 -9.22
CA THR A 268 7.15 -18.51 -10.63
C THR A 268 6.52 -17.15 -10.89
N GLU A 269 7.02 -16.42 -11.88
CA GLU A 269 6.41 -15.16 -12.32
C GLU A 269 4.94 -15.33 -12.73
N GLN A 270 4.57 -16.47 -13.33
CA GLN A 270 3.20 -16.72 -13.82
C GLN A 270 2.19 -16.82 -12.68
N ALA A 271 2.63 -17.17 -11.46
CA ALA A 271 1.76 -17.34 -10.32
C ALA A 271 0.97 -16.06 -10.00
N GLN A 272 1.55 -14.89 -10.25
CA GLN A 272 0.97 -13.60 -9.91
C GLN A 272 0.16 -12.97 -11.04
N TYR A 273 0.13 -13.54 -12.26
CA TYR A 273 -0.66 -12.97 -13.38
C TYR A 273 -2.17 -13.00 -13.14
N VAL A 274 -2.65 -13.89 -12.25
CA VAL A 274 -4.06 -13.95 -11.83
C VAL A 274 -4.55 -12.63 -11.23
N GLN A 275 -3.64 -11.78 -10.74
CA GLN A 275 -3.93 -10.49 -10.14
C GLN A 275 -4.71 -9.56 -11.10
N VAL A 276 -4.42 -9.59 -12.41
CA VAL A 276 -5.13 -8.79 -13.43
C VAL A 276 -6.63 -9.09 -13.46
N ALA A 277 -7.02 -10.33 -13.20
CA ALA A 277 -8.42 -10.75 -13.24
C ALA A 277 -9.10 -10.67 -11.86
N ILE A 278 -8.42 -11.10 -10.80
CA ILE A 278 -9.01 -11.19 -9.46
C ILE A 278 -9.23 -9.82 -8.83
N ILE A 279 -8.30 -8.87 -9.01
CA ILE A 279 -8.42 -7.53 -8.40
C ILE A 279 -9.66 -6.81 -8.95
N PRO A 280 -9.84 -6.63 -10.28
CA PRO A 280 -11.03 -5.93 -10.76
C PRO A 280 -12.33 -6.66 -10.41
N THR A 281 -12.34 -7.98 -10.43
CA THR A 281 -13.57 -8.76 -10.19
C THR A 281 -14.02 -8.69 -8.74
N VAL A 282 -13.13 -9.04 -7.80
CA VAL A 282 -13.50 -9.17 -6.38
C VAL A 282 -13.67 -7.80 -5.73
N PHE A 283 -12.82 -6.82 -6.07
CA PHE A 283 -12.89 -5.50 -5.47
C PHE A 283 -14.12 -4.73 -5.95
N THR A 284 -14.48 -4.85 -7.23
CA THR A 284 -15.72 -4.27 -7.75
C THR A 284 -16.94 -4.91 -7.09
N LEU A 285 -16.90 -6.22 -6.82
CA LEU A 285 -17.98 -6.90 -6.10
C LEU A 285 -18.13 -6.37 -4.66
N VAL A 286 -17.03 -6.20 -3.94
CA VAL A 286 -17.06 -5.62 -2.59
C VAL A 286 -17.52 -4.16 -2.62
N ALA A 287 -17.05 -3.37 -3.57
CA ALA A 287 -17.51 -2.00 -3.78
C ALA A 287 -19.02 -1.93 -4.05
N PHE A 288 -19.55 -2.86 -4.85
CA PHE A 288 -20.99 -2.99 -5.07
C PHE A 288 -21.74 -3.30 -3.77
N VAL A 289 -21.22 -4.19 -2.92
CA VAL A 289 -21.82 -4.44 -1.60
C VAL A 289 -21.91 -3.14 -0.81
N GLY A 290 -20.84 -2.34 -0.78
CA GLY A 290 -20.84 -1.06 -0.06
C GLY A 290 -21.86 -0.06 -0.59
N ILE A 291 -21.88 0.13 -1.91
CA ILE A 291 -22.87 0.96 -2.60
C ILE A 291 -24.30 0.51 -2.28
N ALA A 292 -24.59 -0.79 -2.41
CA ALA A 292 -25.94 -1.31 -2.24
C ALA A 292 -26.44 -1.17 -0.80
N VAL A 293 -25.56 -1.42 0.19
CA VAL A 293 -25.90 -1.28 1.60
C VAL A 293 -26.04 0.19 2.00
N THR A 294 -25.18 1.09 1.52
CA THR A 294 -25.31 2.53 1.76
C THR A 294 -26.57 3.09 1.11
N SER A 295 -26.91 2.66 -0.11
CA SER A 295 -28.14 3.10 -0.78
C SER A 295 -29.40 2.61 -0.06
N ALA A 296 -29.38 1.39 0.49
CA ALA A 296 -30.44 0.90 1.37
C ALA A 296 -30.52 1.73 2.67
N GLY A 297 -29.38 2.08 3.27
CA GLY A 297 -29.30 2.96 4.43
C GLY A 297 -29.94 4.33 4.19
N GLU A 298 -29.71 4.92 3.02
CA GLU A 298 -30.33 6.20 2.63
C GLU A 298 -31.87 6.10 2.57
N VAL A 299 -32.40 4.98 2.06
CA VAL A 299 -33.86 4.74 2.04
C VAL A 299 -34.43 4.53 3.44
N LEU A 300 -33.68 3.84 4.31
CA LEU A 300 -34.15 3.48 5.66
C LEU A 300 -34.05 4.64 6.66
N TYR A 301 -33.00 5.46 6.55
CA TYR A 301 -32.64 6.46 7.55
C TYR A 301 -32.64 7.90 7.03
N GLY A 302 -32.82 8.11 5.72
CA GLY A 302 -32.87 9.45 5.11
C GLY A 302 -31.53 10.17 4.99
N GLU A 303 -30.42 9.48 5.27
CA GLU A 303 -29.06 10.03 5.22
C GLU A 303 -28.08 9.05 4.55
N THR A 304 -27.08 9.57 3.84
CA THR A 304 -26.06 8.75 3.18
C THR A 304 -24.99 8.32 4.19
N LEU A 305 -25.20 7.15 4.79
CA LEU A 305 -24.26 6.52 5.72
C LEU A 305 -23.13 5.85 4.94
N TRP A 306 -22.10 6.64 4.64
CA TRP A 306 -20.93 6.21 3.86
C TRP A 306 -20.01 5.27 4.66
N ASP A 307 -19.94 5.48 5.98
CA ASP A 307 -19.26 4.61 6.92
C ASP A 307 -20.20 3.47 7.37
N PRO A 308 -19.85 2.19 7.14
CA PRO A 308 -20.68 1.05 7.54
C PRO A 308 -20.89 0.93 9.06
N LEU A 309 -19.98 1.46 9.88
CA LEU A 309 -20.09 1.42 11.34
C LEU A 309 -21.12 2.42 11.86
N ARG A 310 -21.30 3.56 11.18
CA ARG A 310 -22.42 4.48 11.43
C ARG A 310 -23.77 3.88 11.02
N LEU A 311 -23.80 3.06 9.98
CA LEU A 311 -25.01 2.31 9.62
C LEU A 311 -25.37 1.28 10.70
N ILE A 312 -24.38 0.54 11.19
CA ILE A 312 -24.56 -0.42 12.29
C ILE A 312 -25.04 0.26 13.57
N ASP A 313 -24.61 1.51 13.82
CA ASP A 313 -25.03 2.29 14.99
C ASP A 313 -26.56 2.50 15.07
N LYS A 314 -27.24 2.48 13.91
CA LYS A 314 -28.70 2.64 13.76
C LYS A 314 -29.49 1.34 13.95
N TRP A 315 -28.82 0.21 14.22
CA TRP A 315 -29.49 -1.07 14.37
C TRP A 315 -30.01 -1.27 15.79
N ASP A 316 -31.29 -1.61 15.93
CA ASP A 316 -31.89 -1.93 17.23
C ASP A 316 -31.43 -3.30 17.77
N ASN A 317 -31.08 -4.23 16.88
CA ASN A 317 -30.65 -5.57 17.27
C ASN A 317 -29.17 -5.57 17.69
N ARG A 318 -28.95 -5.54 19.01
CA ARG A 318 -27.63 -5.54 19.65
C ARG A 318 -26.74 -6.70 19.22
N ALA A 319 -27.29 -7.91 19.08
CA ALA A 319 -26.51 -9.07 18.66
C ALA A 319 -26.04 -8.93 17.21
N ALA A 320 -26.94 -8.50 16.31
CA ALA A 320 -26.59 -8.23 14.92
C ALA A 320 -25.51 -7.15 14.83
N ALA A 321 -25.64 -6.05 15.58
CA ALA A 321 -24.66 -4.97 15.60
C ALA A 321 -23.29 -5.47 16.09
N PHE A 322 -23.25 -6.27 17.15
CA PHE A 322 -22.00 -6.85 17.66
C PHE A 322 -21.30 -7.74 16.61
N PHE A 323 -22.01 -8.70 16.01
CA PHE A 323 -21.40 -9.62 15.06
C PHE A 323 -21.02 -8.94 13.74
N ALA A 324 -21.79 -7.94 13.29
CA ALA A 324 -21.43 -7.13 12.14
C ALA A 324 -20.14 -6.33 12.43
N ALA A 325 -20.09 -5.59 13.54
CA ALA A 325 -18.91 -4.83 13.95
C ALA A 325 -17.68 -5.73 14.17
N PHE A 326 -17.86 -6.94 14.71
CA PHE A 326 -16.79 -7.92 14.86
C PHE A 326 -16.22 -8.38 13.50
N SER A 327 -17.08 -8.54 12.48
CA SER A 327 -16.61 -8.87 11.12
C SER A 327 -15.72 -7.77 10.53
N PHE A 328 -16.10 -6.50 10.73
CA PHE A 328 -15.28 -5.35 10.32
C PHE A 328 -14.00 -5.25 11.15
N LEU A 329 -14.04 -5.49 12.46
CA LEU A 329 -12.86 -5.55 13.32
C LEU A 329 -11.83 -6.56 12.78
N LEU A 330 -12.28 -7.78 12.46
CA LEU A 330 -11.43 -8.84 11.92
C LEU A 330 -10.86 -8.47 10.54
N ALA A 331 -11.68 -7.85 9.69
CA ALA A 331 -11.26 -7.36 8.38
C ALA A 331 -10.13 -6.33 8.51
N THR A 332 -10.34 -5.33 9.37
CA THR A 332 -9.42 -4.21 9.59
C THR A 332 -8.11 -4.69 10.23
N ILE A 333 -8.13 -5.55 11.26
CA ILE A 333 -6.89 -6.09 11.84
C ILE A 333 -6.07 -6.83 10.78
N GLY A 334 -6.72 -7.71 10.00
CA GLY A 334 -6.04 -8.50 8.98
C GLY A 334 -5.37 -7.62 7.93
N THR A 335 -6.12 -6.68 7.35
CA THR A 335 -5.59 -5.77 6.32
C THR A 335 -4.51 -4.85 6.88
N ASN A 336 -4.69 -4.31 8.09
CA ASN A 336 -3.74 -3.37 8.66
C ASN A 336 -2.37 -4.02 8.93
N ILE A 337 -2.38 -5.31 9.28
CA ILE A 337 -1.13 -6.06 9.46
C ILE A 337 -0.47 -6.36 8.11
N SER A 338 -1.20 -6.93 7.15
CA SER A 338 -0.63 -7.34 5.85
C SER A 338 -0.19 -6.18 4.99
N ALA A 339 -1.06 -5.19 4.78
CA ALA A 339 -0.85 -4.14 3.78
C ALA A 339 -0.02 -2.97 4.31
N ASN A 340 -0.20 -2.62 5.59
CA ASN A 340 0.34 -1.37 6.13
C ASN A 340 1.56 -1.62 7.01
N SER A 341 1.39 -2.35 8.12
CA SER A 341 2.46 -2.46 9.12
C SER A 341 3.69 -3.23 8.61
N LEU A 342 3.47 -4.34 7.89
CA LEU A 342 4.55 -5.15 7.35
C LEU A 342 5.31 -4.40 6.26
N SER A 343 4.59 -3.71 5.37
CA SER A 343 5.25 -2.94 4.34
C SER A 343 5.95 -1.70 4.91
N ALA A 344 5.37 -0.99 5.87
CA ALA A 344 6.08 0.07 6.60
C ALA A 344 7.40 -0.45 7.20
N ALA A 345 7.36 -1.64 7.80
CA ALA A 345 8.54 -2.25 8.39
C ALA A 345 9.60 -2.66 7.34
N ASN A 346 9.20 -3.26 6.22
CA ASN A 346 10.11 -3.63 5.12
C ASN A 346 10.91 -2.43 4.60
N ASP A 347 10.28 -1.29 4.41
CA ASP A 347 11.00 -0.10 3.94
C ASP A 347 11.86 0.53 5.03
N MET A 348 11.39 0.51 6.28
CA MET A 348 12.18 1.00 7.41
C MET A 348 13.47 0.20 7.63
N THR A 349 13.50 -1.11 7.32
CA THR A 349 14.75 -1.88 7.38
C THR A 349 15.75 -1.41 6.33
N VAL A 350 15.32 -0.82 5.23
CA VAL A 350 16.20 -0.22 4.21
C VAL A 350 16.69 1.16 4.63
N LEU A 351 15.86 1.95 5.33
CA LEU A 351 16.25 3.28 5.82
C LEU A 351 17.28 3.20 6.95
N PHE A 352 17.10 2.27 7.89
CA PHE A 352 17.95 2.13 9.07
C PHE A 352 18.31 0.66 9.36
N PRO A 353 19.04 -0.03 8.45
CA PRO A 353 19.29 -1.48 8.53
C PRO A 353 20.04 -1.92 9.79
N ARG A 354 20.80 -1.00 10.39
CA ARG A 354 21.53 -1.23 11.65
C ARG A 354 20.62 -1.24 12.88
N TYR A 355 19.45 -0.61 12.85
CA TYR A 355 18.62 -0.38 14.04
C TYR A 355 17.25 -1.04 13.97
N LEU A 356 16.73 -1.22 12.76
CA LEU A 356 15.38 -1.71 12.49
C LEU A 356 15.44 -3.07 11.81
N ASN A 357 14.73 -4.02 12.41
CA ASN A 357 14.26 -5.24 11.77
C ASN A 357 12.74 -5.15 11.61
N ILE A 358 12.12 -6.14 10.97
CA ILE A 358 10.67 -6.13 10.72
C ILE A 358 9.85 -5.90 12.01
N ARG A 359 10.17 -6.60 13.10
CA ARG A 359 9.43 -6.44 14.37
C ARG A 359 9.55 -5.02 14.94
N ARG A 360 10.75 -4.45 14.96
CA ARG A 360 10.98 -3.08 15.45
C ARG A 360 10.32 -2.05 14.54
N GLY A 361 10.38 -2.25 13.22
CA GLY A 361 9.70 -1.41 12.23
C GLY A 361 8.18 -1.38 12.44
N GLN A 362 7.57 -2.54 12.70
CA GLN A 362 6.14 -2.62 13.01
C GLN A 362 5.77 -1.87 14.29
N VAL A 363 6.60 -1.91 15.34
CA VAL A 363 6.37 -1.12 16.57
C VAL A 363 6.47 0.37 16.30
N VAL A 364 7.47 0.81 15.53
CA VAL A 364 7.61 2.22 15.14
C VAL A 364 6.39 2.68 14.35
N CYS A 365 5.92 1.86 13.39
CA CYS A 365 4.68 2.12 12.65
C CYS A 365 3.46 2.19 13.58
N ALA A 366 3.34 1.28 14.55
CA ALA A 366 2.22 1.27 15.50
C ALA A 366 2.15 2.54 16.36
N ILE A 367 3.31 3.08 16.75
CA ILE A 367 3.38 4.28 17.60
C ILE A 367 3.22 5.54 16.76
N LEU A 368 4.04 5.72 15.72
CA LEU A 368 4.02 6.93 14.89
C LEU A 368 2.79 6.99 13.99
N GLY A 369 2.50 5.92 13.25
CA GLY A 369 1.34 5.85 12.37
C GLY A 369 0.01 5.81 13.11
N GLY A 370 -0.03 5.15 14.27
CA GLY A 370 -1.21 5.16 15.13
C GLY A 370 -1.47 6.54 15.74
N TRP A 371 -0.53 7.07 16.51
CA TRP A 371 -0.82 8.19 17.39
C TRP A 371 -0.45 9.57 16.83
N ALA A 372 0.62 9.69 16.04
CA ALA A 372 1.14 11.01 15.64
C ALA A 372 0.34 11.65 14.50
N LEU A 373 -0.45 10.86 13.75
CA LEU A 373 -1.09 11.30 12.51
C LEU A 373 -2.54 11.78 12.66
N ALA A 374 -3.15 11.65 13.85
CA ALA A 374 -4.54 12.04 14.14
C ALA A 374 -5.54 11.61 13.04
N PRO A 375 -5.65 10.30 12.73
CA PRO A 375 -6.39 9.79 11.57
C PRO A 375 -7.90 10.13 11.56
N TRP A 376 -8.47 10.44 12.72
CA TRP A 376 -9.89 10.83 12.87
C TRP A 376 -10.23 12.15 12.15
N GLU A 377 -9.27 13.06 11.98
CA GLU A 377 -9.49 14.29 11.21
C GLU A 377 -9.76 14.00 9.72
N ILE A 378 -9.09 12.98 9.17
CA ILE A 378 -9.26 12.56 7.78
C ILE A 378 -10.61 11.87 7.58
N LEU A 379 -11.00 11.01 8.53
CA LEU A 379 -12.24 10.22 8.49
C LEU A 379 -13.47 10.97 9.04
N ALA A 380 -13.35 12.26 9.35
CA ALA A 380 -14.47 13.07 9.78
C ALA A 380 -15.60 13.14 8.72
N SER A 381 -15.24 13.08 7.43
CA SER A 381 -16.19 13.09 6.30
C SER A 381 -15.70 12.25 5.11
N GLY A 382 -16.64 11.75 4.29
CA GLY A 382 -16.31 11.02 3.06
C GLY A 382 -15.51 11.86 2.05
N GLN A 383 -15.77 13.17 1.98
CA GLN A 383 -14.98 14.08 1.14
C GLN A 383 -13.53 14.21 1.64
N GLY A 384 -13.33 14.31 2.96
CA GLY A 384 -12.00 14.33 3.57
C GLY A 384 -11.22 13.04 3.25
N PHE A 385 -11.90 11.90 3.35
CA PHE A 385 -11.34 10.61 2.94
C PHE A 385 -10.93 10.60 1.47
N LEU A 386 -11.82 10.94 0.53
CA LEU A 386 -11.52 11.00 -0.91
C LEU A 386 -10.39 11.99 -1.24
N THR A 387 -10.32 13.11 -0.53
CA THR A 387 -9.26 14.10 -0.69
C THR A 387 -7.90 13.54 -0.26
N PHE A 388 -7.85 12.80 0.85
CA PHE A 388 -6.66 12.05 1.25
C PHE A 388 -6.25 11.04 0.17
N MET A 389 -7.21 10.25 -0.35
CA MET A 389 -6.96 9.28 -1.42
C MET A 389 -6.31 9.91 -2.65
N SER A 390 -6.85 11.05 -3.08
CA SER A 390 -6.34 11.80 -4.24
C SER A 390 -5.02 12.51 -3.94
N GLY A 391 -4.79 12.92 -2.69
CA GLY A 391 -3.60 13.67 -2.25
C GLY A 391 -2.29 12.95 -2.55
N TYR A 392 -2.22 11.66 -2.24
CA TYR A 392 -0.96 10.92 -2.37
C TYR A 392 -0.76 10.27 -3.74
N THR A 393 -1.81 10.15 -4.57
CA THR A 393 -1.63 9.62 -5.93
C THR A 393 -0.70 10.49 -6.77
N ILE A 394 -0.57 11.77 -6.41
CA ILE A 394 0.41 12.72 -6.96
C ILE A 394 1.82 12.12 -6.98
N PHE A 395 2.24 11.41 -5.93
CA PHE A 395 3.59 10.84 -5.84
C PHE A 395 3.66 9.39 -6.36
N LEU A 396 2.63 8.60 -6.08
CA LEU A 396 2.65 7.16 -6.39
C LEU A 396 2.44 6.87 -7.89
N GLY A 397 1.65 7.67 -8.59
CA GLY A 397 1.49 7.57 -10.05
C GLY A 397 2.85 7.70 -10.75
N PRO A 398 3.61 8.80 -10.51
CA PRO A 398 4.94 8.98 -11.06
C PRO A 398 5.94 7.88 -10.69
N PHE A 399 5.94 7.40 -9.45
CA PHE A 399 6.83 6.31 -9.03
C PHE A 399 6.54 5.03 -9.82
N ALA A 400 5.26 4.64 -9.89
CA ALA A 400 4.85 3.46 -10.65
C ALA A 400 5.20 3.60 -12.15
N GLY A 401 4.97 4.78 -12.73
CA GLY A 401 5.30 5.07 -14.13
C GLY A 401 6.79 4.94 -14.42
N ILE A 402 7.64 5.55 -13.58
CA ILE A 402 9.11 5.47 -13.71
C ILE A 402 9.58 4.02 -13.60
N MET A 403 9.12 3.27 -12.60
CA MET A 403 9.51 1.86 -12.41
C MET A 403 9.11 0.98 -13.61
N VAL A 404 7.87 1.11 -14.09
CA VAL A 404 7.38 0.35 -15.24
C VAL A 404 8.19 0.68 -16.49
N THR A 405 8.40 1.97 -16.77
CA THR A 405 9.18 2.43 -17.93
C THR A 405 10.64 1.98 -17.86
N ASP A 406 11.26 2.09 -16.68
CA ASP A 406 12.66 1.73 -16.47
C ASP A 406 12.90 0.24 -16.73
N TYR A 407 12.07 -0.62 -16.15
CA TYR A 407 12.25 -2.07 -16.24
C TYR A 407 11.84 -2.63 -17.60
N TRP A 408 10.65 -2.29 -18.10
CA TRP A 408 10.09 -2.91 -19.30
C TRP A 408 10.54 -2.26 -20.61
N ILE A 409 10.67 -0.94 -20.64
CA ILE A 409 10.90 -0.19 -21.87
C ILE A 409 12.39 0.12 -22.05
N ILE A 410 13.01 0.72 -21.04
CA ILE A 410 14.41 1.17 -21.08
C ILE A 410 15.37 -0.01 -20.99
N HIS A 411 15.29 -0.78 -19.90
CA HIS A 411 16.22 -1.89 -19.65
C HIS A 411 15.77 -3.21 -20.28
N LYS A 412 14.55 -3.28 -20.86
CA LYS A 412 14.00 -4.48 -21.50
C LYS A 412 14.15 -5.74 -20.64
N THR A 413 13.90 -5.60 -19.34
CA THR A 413 13.99 -6.65 -18.31
C THR A 413 15.41 -7.11 -17.95
N ASN A 414 16.45 -6.47 -18.50
CA ASN A 414 17.86 -6.77 -18.19
C ASN A 414 18.36 -5.88 -17.04
N VAL A 415 18.47 -6.44 -15.84
CA VAL A 415 18.85 -5.73 -14.62
C VAL A 415 19.88 -6.52 -13.80
N ASP A 416 20.64 -5.82 -12.97
CA ASP A 416 21.77 -6.31 -12.19
C ASP A 416 21.42 -6.30 -10.70
N VAL A 417 20.89 -7.40 -10.18
CA VAL A 417 20.44 -7.48 -8.79
C VAL A 417 21.58 -7.20 -7.80
N PRO A 418 22.78 -7.80 -7.92
CA PRO A 418 23.91 -7.47 -7.04
C PRO A 418 24.26 -5.96 -7.02
N ALA A 419 24.27 -5.30 -8.18
CA ALA A 419 24.57 -3.87 -8.25
C ALA A 419 23.52 -2.98 -7.54
N MET A 420 22.30 -3.46 -7.29
CA MET A 420 21.32 -2.73 -6.47
C MET A 420 21.72 -2.66 -4.99
N TYR A 421 22.64 -3.51 -4.52
CA TYR A 421 23.11 -3.53 -3.13
C TYR A 421 24.43 -2.78 -2.91
N ASP A 422 25.12 -2.40 -4.00
CA ASP A 422 26.37 -1.62 -3.93
C ASP A 422 26.14 -0.14 -4.29
N PRO A 423 26.37 0.81 -3.35
CA PRO A 423 26.32 2.25 -3.66
C PRO A 423 27.30 2.70 -4.76
N LYS A 424 28.34 1.92 -5.03
CA LYS A 424 29.33 2.17 -6.09
C LYS A 424 29.10 1.32 -7.33
N GLY A 425 28.07 0.47 -7.32
CA GLY A 425 27.72 -0.40 -8.43
C GLY A 425 27.13 0.36 -9.61
N ARG A 426 26.59 -0.41 -10.55
CA ARG A 426 26.06 0.05 -11.83
C ARG A 426 25.01 1.16 -11.72
N TYR A 427 24.16 1.13 -10.69
CA TYR A 427 23.09 2.10 -10.46
C TYR A 427 23.52 3.33 -9.65
N ARG A 428 24.81 3.68 -9.73
CA ARG A 428 25.33 4.89 -9.10
C ARG A 428 24.87 6.15 -9.83
N TYR A 429 24.71 6.17 -11.15
CA TYR A 429 24.38 7.39 -11.88
C TYR A 429 25.26 8.59 -11.48
N TRP A 430 24.72 9.81 -11.51
CA TRP A 430 25.40 11.00 -11.04
C TRP A 430 25.39 11.06 -9.51
N LYS A 431 26.47 10.54 -8.89
CA LYS A 431 26.68 10.53 -7.42
C LYS A 431 25.53 9.90 -6.62
N GLY A 432 24.89 8.86 -7.15
CA GLY A 432 23.77 8.12 -6.57
C GLY A 432 22.39 8.67 -6.94
N ILE A 433 22.30 9.64 -7.85
CA ILE A 433 21.06 10.27 -8.29
C ILE A 433 20.89 10.04 -9.79
N ASN A 434 19.78 9.37 -10.16
CA ASN A 434 19.31 9.40 -11.54
C ASN A 434 18.56 10.71 -11.79
N TRP A 435 19.27 11.69 -12.35
CA TRP A 435 18.69 13.01 -12.63
C TRP A 435 17.51 12.96 -13.61
N ARG A 436 17.41 11.92 -14.47
CA ARG A 436 16.27 11.73 -15.37
C ARG A 436 15.00 11.41 -14.59
N ALA A 437 15.11 10.55 -13.56
CA ALA A 437 14.00 10.25 -12.65
C ALA A 437 13.60 11.48 -11.83
N LEU A 438 14.58 12.27 -11.36
CA LEU A 438 14.32 13.53 -10.66
C LEU A 438 13.56 14.53 -11.56
N ALA A 439 14.00 14.71 -12.80
CA ALA A 439 13.33 15.58 -13.76
C ALA A 439 11.90 15.09 -14.08
N ALA A 440 11.71 13.77 -14.22
CA ALA A 440 10.38 13.18 -14.41
C ALA A 440 9.44 13.50 -13.22
N LEU A 441 9.93 13.47 -11.99
CA LEU A 441 9.16 13.87 -10.81
C LEU A 441 8.86 15.38 -10.78
N ILE A 442 9.84 16.23 -11.12
CA ILE A 442 9.65 17.69 -11.18
C ILE A 442 8.61 18.06 -12.26
N CYS A 443 8.50 17.30 -13.34
CA CYS A 443 7.50 17.56 -14.38
C CYS A 443 6.11 16.99 -14.06
N SER A 444 6.01 15.98 -13.19
CA SER A 444 4.75 15.26 -12.94
C SER A 444 4.07 15.61 -11.62
N VAL A 445 4.82 15.98 -10.58
CA VAL A 445 4.28 16.24 -9.24
C VAL A 445 3.76 17.69 -9.06
N PRO A 446 4.57 18.74 -9.31
CA PRO A 446 4.16 20.13 -9.06
C PRO A 446 2.86 20.58 -9.75
N PRO A 447 2.54 20.17 -10.99
CA PRO A 447 1.30 20.59 -11.65
C PRO A 447 0.01 20.18 -10.92
N SER A 448 0.04 19.14 -10.07
CA SER A 448 -1.13 18.74 -9.27
C SER A 448 -1.27 19.51 -7.95
N PHE A 449 -0.25 20.26 -7.51
CA PHE A 449 -0.29 20.99 -6.23
C PHE A 449 -1.36 22.07 -6.14
N PRO A 450 -1.65 22.89 -7.18
CA PRO A 450 -2.73 23.86 -7.09
C PRO A 450 -4.07 23.23 -6.72
N GLY A 451 -4.42 22.08 -7.31
CA GLY A 451 -5.65 21.36 -6.97
C GLY A 451 -5.64 20.74 -5.58
N LEU A 452 -4.48 20.24 -5.12
CA LEU A 452 -4.32 19.79 -3.73
C LEU A 452 -4.51 20.94 -2.72
N VAL A 453 -3.97 22.12 -3.01
CA VAL A 453 -4.16 23.30 -2.15
C VAL A 453 -5.62 23.71 -2.11
N HIS A 454 -6.31 23.68 -3.25
CA HIS A 454 -7.75 23.97 -3.34
C HIS A 454 -8.59 22.96 -2.54
N SER A 455 -8.27 21.66 -2.60
CA SER A 455 -9.04 20.63 -1.90
C SER A 455 -8.89 20.70 -0.38
N ILE A 456 -7.75 21.18 0.11
CA ILE A 456 -7.52 21.42 1.55
C ILE A 456 -8.12 22.77 1.98
N ASN A 457 -7.95 23.81 1.15
CA ASN A 457 -8.44 25.15 1.43
C ASN A 457 -9.23 25.70 0.23
N PRO A 458 -10.57 25.51 0.22
CA PRO A 458 -11.43 25.96 -0.87
C PRO A 458 -11.41 27.47 -1.12
N SER A 459 -10.93 28.28 -0.15
CA SER A 459 -10.80 29.73 -0.35
C SER A 459 -9.74 30.11 -1.40
N ILE A 460 -8.80 29.21 -1.69
CA ILE A 460 -7.78 29.38 -2.71
C ILE A 460 -8.30 28.70 -3.98
N ASN A 461 -8.76 29.47 -4.96
CA ASN A 461 -9.20 28.94 -6.26
C ASN A 461 -8.12 29.19 -7.32
N PRO A 462 -7.33 28.17 -7.70
CA PRO A 462 -6.30 28.31 -8.73
C PRO A 462 -6.87 28.31 -10.16
N GLY A 463 -8.19 28.19 -10.33
CA GLY A 463 -8.84 28.07 -11.63
C GLY A 463 -8.66 26.68 -12.26
N PRO A 464 -8.72 26.54 -13.59
CA PRO A 464 -8.78 25.24 -14.28
C PRO A 464 -7.59 24.30 -14.03
N VAL A 465 -6.45 24.81 -13.55
CA VAL A 465 -5.30 23.98 -13.19
C VAL A 465 -5.58 23.07 -11.98
N SER A 466 -6.60 23.35 -11.17
CA SER A 466 -7.03 22.44 -10.09
C SER A 466 -7.38 21.06 -10.63
N HIS A 467 -7.91 20.97 -11.84
CA HIS A 467 -8.34 19.72 -12.45
C HIS A 467 -7.22 18.72 -12.75
N VAL A 468 -5.95 19.16 -12.74
CA VAL A 468 -4.81 18.24 -12.82
C VAL A 468 -4.74 17.34 -11.58
N PHE A 469 -5.26 17.81 -10.43
CA PHE A 469 -5.38 17.00 -9.21
C PHE A 469 -6.46 15.91 -9.34
N ASP A 470 -7.58 16.22 -10.01
CA ASP A 470 -8.69 15.28 -10.23
C ASP A 470 -8.26 14.06 -11.06
N ILE A 471 -7.15 14.16 -11.80
CA ILE A 471 -6.55 13.07 -12.58
C ILE A 471 -5.08 12.79 -12.18
N ALA A 472 -4.68 13.17 -10.96
CA ALA A 472 -3.29 13.20 -10.51
C ALA A 472 -2.54 11.90 -10.77
N TRP A 473 -3.16 10.75 -10.53
CA TRP A 473 -2.51 9.45 -10.74
C TRP A 473 -2.18 9.21 -12.21
N LEU A 474 -3.15 9.38 -13.12
CA LEU A 474 -2.98 9.17 -14.56
C LEU A 474 -1.99 10.18 -15.13
N TYR A 475 -2.20 11.46 -14.80
CA TYR A 475 -1.29 12.53 -15.20
C TYR A 475 0.14 12.24 -14.75
N GLY A 476 0.30 11.88 -13.47
CA GLY A 476 1.59 11.59 -12.87
C GLY A 476 2.27 10.38 -13.50
N PHE A 477 1.54 9.28 -13.69
CA PHE A 477 2.05 8.07 -14.34
C PHE A 477 2.56 8.35 -15.75
N PHE A 478 1.69 8.87 -16.63
CA PHE A 478 2.04 9.06 -18.04
C PHE A 478 3.08 10.15 -18.25
N THR A 479 2.99 11.26 -17.51
CA THR A 479 3.97 12.35 -17.61
C THR A 479 5.35 11.90 -17.13
N ALA A 480 5.42 11.22 -15.98
CA ALA A 480 6.70 10.73 -15.46
C ALA A 480 7.30 9.65 -16.38
N SER A 481 6.50 8.69 -16.85
CA SER A 481 6.93 7.68 -17.83
C SER A 481 7.45 8.32 -19.12
N GLY A 482 6.71 9.28 -19.69
CA GLY A 482 7.09 9.96 -20.94
C GLY A 482 8.36 10.78 -20.80
N VAL A 483 8.47 11.60 -19.74
CA VAL A 483 9.67 12.41 -19.47
C VAL A 483 10.88 11.52 -19.16
N TYR A 484 10.71 10.49 -18.33
CA TYR A 484 11.79 9.55 -18.00
C TYR A 484 12.29 8.82 -19.24
N TRP A 485 11.38 8.31 -20.06
CA TRP A 485 11.72 7.65 -21.32
C TRP A 485 12.46 8.59 -22.27
N LEU A 486 11.94 9.80 -22.51
CA LEU A 486 12.52 10.77 -23.42
C LEU A 486 13.93 11.20 -22.96
N LEU A 487 14.10 11.53 -21.69
CA LEU A 487 15.41 11.94 -21.16
C LEU A 487 16.42 10.80 -21.19
N THR A 488 15.99 9.57 -20.98
CA THR A 488 16.87 8.40 -21.06
C THR A 488 17.21 8.06 -22.51
N ALA A 489 16.30 8.29 -23.46
CA ALA A 489 16.58 8.12 -24.89
C ALA A 489 17.54 9.20 -25.42
N LEU A 490 17.38 10.45 -24.99
CA LEU A 490 18.26 11.57 -25.40
C LEU A 490 19.61 11.54 -24.68
N PHE A 491 19.64 11.11 -23.41
CA PHE A 491 20.83 11.06 -22.57
C PHE A 491 20.97 9.68 -21.92
N PRO A 492 21.32 8.63 -22.69
CA PRO A 492 21.40 7.26 -22.20
C PRO A 492 22.43 7.07 -21.07
N PRO A 493 22.05 6.45 -19.93
CA PRO A 493 22.99 5.99 -18.92
C PRO A 493 23.65 4.67 -19.37
N HIS A 494 24.63 4.75 -20.27
CA HIS A 494 25.27 3.56 -20.88
C HIS A 494 25.79 2.54 -19.85
N GLU A 495 26.21 2.99 -18.66
CA GLU A 495 26.65 2.13 -17.57
C GLU A 495 25.56 1.16 -17.09
N THR A 496 24.27 1.52 -17.17
CA THR A 496 23.18 0.70 -16.64
C THR A 496 22.67 -0.37 -17.60
N PHE A 497 23.03 -0.29 -18.89
CA PHE A 497 22.57 -1.24 -19.88
C PHE A 497 23.36 -2.55 -19.87
N MET A 498 22.62 -3.64 -20.08
CA MET A 498 23.15 -4.99 -20.17
C MET A 498 22.42 -5.81 -21.21
N GLU A 499 23.11 -6.81 -21.76
CA GLU A 499 22.53 -7.74 -22.71
C GLU A 499 21.68 -8.83 -22.03
N LYS A 500 22.08 -9.23 -20.82
CA LYS A 500 21.41 -10.25 -20.00
C LYS A 500 21.25 -9.77 -18.56
N PRO A 501 20.17 -10.18 -17.86
CA PRO A 501 20.03 -9.90 -16.44
C PRO A 501 21.01 -10.72 -15.61
N ILE A 502 21.39 -10.20 -14.45
CA ILE A 502 22.23 -10.86 -13.44
C ILE A 502 21.38 -10.92 -12.16
N TYR A 503 21.02 -12.12 -11.71
CA TYR A 503 20.20 -12.30 -10.51
C TYR A 503 21.02 -12.72 -9.29
N ASP A 504 22.10 -13.45 -9.51
CA ASP A 504 23.03 -13.88 -8.46
C ASP A 504 24.49 -13.50 -8.77
N LEU A 505 25.37 -13.58 -7.78
CA LEU A 505 26.81 -13.32 -7.93
C LEU A 505 27.45 -14.32 -8.92
N ASP A 506 26.96 -15.55 -8.95
CA ASP A 506 27.45 -16.60 -9.85
C ASP A 506 27.04 -16.37 -11.32
N ASP A 507 26.03 -15.53 -11.58
CA ASP A 507 25.61 -15.16 -12.94
C ASP A 507 26.55 -14.10 -13.57
N SER A 508 27.45 -13.51 -12.78
CA SER A 508 28.40 -12.53 -13.29
C SER A 508 29.58 -13.23 -13.98
N GLU A 509 29.54 -13.33 -15.32
CA GLU A 509 30.72 -13.75 -16.08
C GLU A 509 31.89 -12.78 -15.81
N PRO A 510 33.14 -13.29 -15.63
CA PRO A 510 34.29 -12.43 -15.54
C PRO A 510 34.55 -11.81 -16.91
N SER A 511 34.13 -10.56 -17.09
CA SER A 511 34.48 -9.78 -18.27
C SER A 511 35.95 -9.35 -18.19
N SER A 512 36.83 -10.10 -18.87
CA SER A 512 38.15 -9.60 -19.27
C SER A 512 38.59 -10.24 -20.59
N PRO A 513 38.94 -9.45 -21.64
CA PRO A 513 39.55 -9.98 -22.84
C PRO A 513 41.07 -10.16 -22.64
N ASP A 514 41.58 -11.29 -23.13
CA ASP A 514 42.97 -11.57 -23.51
C ASP A 514 44.13 -10.98 -22.69
N LEU A 515 44.80 -11.84 -21.91
CA LEU A 515 46.26 -11.87 -21.87
C LEU A 515 46.75 -13.32 -21.94
N LYS A 516 47.38 -13.66 -23.07
CA LYS A 516 48.18 -14.88 -23.26
C LYS A 516 49.36 -14.90 -22.29
N GLY A 517 49.63 -16.07 -21.72
CA GLY A 517 50.99 -16.56 -21.48
C GLY A 517 51.39 -16.74 -20.02
N GLY A 518 51.81 -17.97 -19.68
CA GLY A 518 52.75 -18.22 -18.60
C GLY A 518 52.32 -19.30 -17.61
N ASP A 519 52.94 -20.47 -17.71
CA ASP A 519 52.97 -21.50 -16.67
C ASP A 519 53.28 -20.94 -15.27
N SER A 520 52.59 -21.45 -14.25
CA SER A 520 53.20 -21.78 -12.95
C SER A 520 52.25 -22.61 -12.07
N GLU A 521 52.64 -23.87 -11.93
CA GLU A 521 52.51 -24.81 -10.82
C GLU A 521 51.61 -24.50 -9.61
N LYS A 522 50.68 -25.45 -9.39
CA LYS A 522 50.44 -26.20 -8.13
C LYS A 522 51.05 -25.63 -6.84
N ALA A 523 50.18 -25.20 -5.91
CA ALA A 523 50.20 -25.63 -4.50
C ALA A 523 49.03 -24.98 -3.72
N TYR A 524 48.02 -25.78 -3.36
CA TYR A 524 47.21 -25.48 -2.17
C TYR A 524 47.21 -26.74 -1.28
N GLY A 525 47.97 -26.63 -0.19
CA GLY A 525 48.08 -27.64 0.84
C GLY A 525 46.80 -27.69 1.68
N SER A 526 46.39 -28.91 2.02
CA SER A 526 45.35 -29.22 2.97
C SER A 526 45.77 -28.84 4.39
N ALA A 527 45.07 -27.88 5.00
CA ALA A 527 45.17 -27.63 6.44
C ALA A 527 44.14 -28.51 7.17
N THR A 528 44.65 -29.53 7.85
CA THR A 528 43.96 -30.43 8.76
C THR A 528 43.50 -29.69 10.02
N VAL A 529 42.24 -29.93 10.39
CA VAL A 529 41.63 -29.56 11.66
C VAL A 529 42.15 -30.51 12.75
N ASN A 530 42.70 -29.96 13.83
CA ASN A 530 42.90 -30.68 15.09
C ASN A 530 41.94 -30.10 16.14
N PRO A 531 41.14 -30.92 16.84
CA PRO A 531 40.33 -30.49 17.96
C PRO A 531 41.14 -30.63 19.26
N VAL A 532 41.01 -29.69 20.19
CA VAL A 532 41.43 -29.89 21.58
C VAL A 532 40.30 -29.49 22.51
N GLN A 533 40.15 -30.34 23.52
CA GLN A 533 39.31 -30.26 24.72
C GLN A 533 39.27 -28.88 25.39
#